data_AF-A0A969VEA2-F1
#
_entry.id   AF-A0A969VEA2-F1
#
_cell.length_a   1.000
_cell.length_b   1.000
_cell.length_c   1.000
_cell.angle_alpha   90.00
_cell.angle_beta   90.00
_cell.angle_gamma   90.00
#
_symmetry.space_group_name_H-M   'P 1'
#
loop_
_entity.id
_entity.type
_entity.pdbx_description
1 polymer ?
#
loop_
_entity_poly.entity_id
_entity_poly.type
_entity_poly.pdbx_seq_one_letter_code
_entity_poly.pdbx_strand_id
1 'polypeptide(L)' 'MTSPTATLLIACPDRKGLVALLANFIASHNGNIIHADHHTDFTAGLFLS' A
#
# COMPACT_ATOMS: atom_id res chain seq x y z
N MET A 1 20.98 -4.82 15.24
CA MET A 1 21.11 -4.21 13.90
C MET A 1 19.73 -3.77 13.46
N THR A 2 19.52 -2.50 13.11
CA THR A 2 18.26 -2.04 12.54
C THR A 2 18.24 -2.37 11.06
N SER A 3 17.32 -3.23 10.63
CA SER A 3 17.08 -3.47 9.20
C SER A 3 16.58 -2.17 8.55
N PRO A 4 17.05 -1.83 7.33
CA PRO A 4 16.57 -0.64 6.63
C PRO A 4 15.07 -0.76 6.34
N THR A 5 14.35 0.36 6.46
CA THR A 5 12.91 0.46 6.19
C THR A 5 12.65 1.52 5.12
N ALA A 6 11.50 1.42 4.46
CA ALA A 6 11.03 2.39 3.48
C ALA A 6 9.51 2.58 3.63
N THR A 7 9.01 3.74 3.24
CA THR A 7 7.58 4.06 3.21
C THR A 7 7.12 4.18 1.77
N LEU A 8 6.06 3.45 1.41
CA LEU A 8 5.40 3.53 0.12
C LEU A 8 4.11 4.34 0.30
N LEU A 9 4.02 5.51 -0.34
CA LEU A 9 2.83 6.38 -0.31
C LEU A 9 2.13 6.34 -1.66
N ILE A 10 0.81 6.16 -1.65
CA ILE A 10 0.00 5.94 -2.85
C ILE A 10 -1.27 6.77 -2.77
N ALA A 11 -1.57 7.47 -3.86
CA ALA A 11 -2.87 8.09 -4.11
C ALA A 11 -3.31 7.75 -5.53
N CYS A 12 -4.47 7.10 -5.67
CA CYS A 12 -5.01 6.70 -6.98
C CYS A 12 -6.54 6.56 -6.94
N PRO A 13 -7.23 6.51 -8.10
CA PRO A 13 -8.65 6.19 -8.13
C PRO A 13 -8.92 4.83 -7.47
N ASP A 14 -9.93 4.77 -6.61
CA ASP A 14 -10.28 3.54 -5.91
C ASP A 14 -10.76 2.46 -6.89
N ARG A 15 -10.27 1.23 -6.66
CA ARG A 15 -10.67 0.05 -7.43
C ARG A 15 -10.41 -1.22 -6.64
N LYS A 16 -11.22 -2.24 -6.92
CA LYS A 16 -11.06 -3.56 -6.31
C LYS A 16 -9.66 -4.12 -6.57
N GLY A 17 -9.04 -4.63 -5.52
CA GLY A 17 -7.77 -5.36 -5.58
C GLY A 17 -6.50 -4.53 -5.39
N LEU A 18 -6.59 -3.22 -5.09
CA LEU A 18 -5.40 -2.39 -4.83
C LEU A 18 -4.54 -2.93 -3.68
N VAL A 19 -5.14 -3.24 -2.52
CA VAL A 19 -4.41 -3.80 -1.37
C VAL A 19 -3.69 -5.10 -1.74
N ALA A 20 -4.36 -6.00 -2.47
CA ALA A 20 -3.77 -7.26 -2.91
C ALA A 20 -2.62 -7.05 -3.91
N LEU A 21 -2.78 -6.12 -4.86
CA LEU A 21 -1.75 -5.76 -5.83
C LEU A 21 -0.49 -5.22 -5.14
N LEU A 22 -0.66 -4.33 -4.15
CA LEU A 22 0.44 -3.73 -3.41
C LEU A 22 1.15 -4.76 -2.52
N ALA A 23 0.40 -5.56 -1.78
CA ALA A 23 0.96 -6.64 -0.97
C ALA A 23 1.74 -7.64 -1.83
N ASN A 24 1.21 -8.02 -3.00
CA ASN A 24 1.89 -8.91 -3.93
C ASN A 24 3.16 -8.28 -4.52
N PHE A 25 3.13 -6.98 -4.87
CA PHE A 25 4.31 -6.27 -5.33
C PHE A 25 5.44 -6.32 -4.27
N ILE A 26 5.12 -6.00 -3.02
CA ILE A 26 6.09 -6.03 -1.91
C ILE A 26 6.63 -7.45 -1.71
N ALA A 27 5.75 -8.45 -1.64
CA ALA A 27 6.14 -9.85 -1.47
C ALA A 27 7.00 -10.37 -2.64
N SER A 28 6.70 -9.98 -3.88
CA SER A 28 7.48 -10.36 -5.06
C SER A 28 8.90 -9.80 -5.07
N HIS A 29 9.14 -8.71 -4.33
CA HIS A 29 10.47 -8.13 -4.12
C HIS A 29 11.12 -8.58 -2.81
N ASN A 30 10.62 -9.67 -2.21
CA ASN A 30 11.09 -10.23 -0.95
C ASN A 30 11.04 -9.22 0.22
N GLY A 31 10.11 -8.26 0.14
CA GLY A 31 9.87 -7.24 1.15
C GLY A 31 8.92 -7.72 2.24
N ASN A 32 9.03 -7.11 3.42
CA ASN A 32 8.15 -7.38 4.56
C ASN A 32 7.37 -6.11 4.94
N ILE A 33 6.06 -6.23 5.17
CA ILE A 33 5.20 -5.13 5.61
C ILE A 33 5.29 -5.04 7.14
N ILE A 34 5.89 -3.96 7.64
CA ILE A 34 6.00 -3.69 9.09
C ILE A 34 4.84 -2.85 9.63
N HIS A 35 4.24 -2.03 8.77
CA HIS A 35 3.10 -1.17 9.05
C HIS A 35 2.36 -0.92 7.73
N ALA A 36 1.04 -0.92 7.77
CA ALA A 36 0.20 -0.58 6.64
C ALA A 36 -1.09 0.06 7.14
N ASP A 37 -1.47 1.16 6.50
CA ASP A 37 -2.74 1.84 6.69
C ASP A 37 -3.28 2.17 5.29
N HIS A 38 -4.60 2.19 5.14
CA HIS A 38 -5.21 2.72 3.94
C HIS A 38 -6.53 3.38 4.28
N HIS A 39 -6.83 4.45 3.59
CA HIS A 39 -8.07 5.20 3.68
C HIS A 39 -8.71 5.27 2.30
N THR A 40 -10.01 5.02 2.24
CA THR A 40 -10.82 5.24 1.03
C THR A 40 -11.65 6.49 1.22
N ASP A 41 -11.36 7.52 0.41
CA ASP A 41 -12.23 8.68 0.32
C ASP A 41 -13.35 8.38 -0.68
N PHE A 42 -14.51 7.98 -0.17
CA PHE A 42 -15.69 7.67 -0.98
C PHE A 42 -16.28 8.90 -1.69
N THR A 43 -16.03 10.10 -1.19
CA THR A 43 -16.54 11.33 -1.81
C THR A 43 -15.73 11.67 -3.04
N ALA A 44 -14.39 11.53 -2.96
CA ALA A 44 -13.47 11.77 -4.06
C ALA A 44 -13.25 10.55 -4.96
N GLY A 45 -13.67 9.35 -4.54
CA GLY A 45 -13.39 8.10 -5.23
C GLY A 45 -11.90 7.73 -5.23
N LEU A 46 -11.19 8.05 -4.14
CA LEU A 46 -9.73 7.88 -4.05
C LEU A 46 -9.36 6.81 -3.02
N PHE A 47 -8.33 6.05 -3.37
CA PHE A 47 -7.58 5.18 -2.48
C PHE A 47 -6.29 5.89 -2.06
N LEU A 48 -6.07 5.97 -0.76
CA LEU A 48 -4.89 6.57 -0.11
C LEU A 48 -4.23 5.51 0.77
N SER A 49 -2.93 5.30 0.61
CA SER A 49 -2.15 4.33 1.40
C SER A 49 -0.73 4.79 1.63
#